data_AF-A0A831XVR2-F1
#
_entry.id   AF-A0A831XVR2-F1
#
_cell.length_a   1.000
_cell.length_b   1.000
_cell.length_c   1.000
_cell.angle_alpha   90.00
_cell.angle_beta   90.00
_cell.angle_gamma   90.00
#
_symmetry.space_group_name_H-M   'P 1'
#
loop_
_entity.id
_entity.type
_entity.pdbx_description
1 polymer ?
#
loop_
_entity_poly.entity_id
_entity_poly.type
_entity_poly.pdbx_seq_one_letter_code
_entity_poly.pdbx_strand_id
1 'polypeptide(L)'
;MNLRISIGLLGCLWLVAWGQPEETLAGLSREQLEQRKAQLKEQSNQLMFLWTYRWKAVEQWREQPLIQSDLPQPSVAREMLLVRIESIRRVDAEVMRYYPDSPQGFPYYELQARVVKTWASRLRMNHIEFPLRAGMTLSLLWIGCKKDEQGYEVPAPLIWETGKEYLIRLGFPRIRALPNSPEWGAFWDNPSLDKLWLVIGWGDCWFSIRGRSVYNIAPESSSIGNEATVLRMPWSPAMRIEEPSAELLRVLDEESAYYRLSDYAQRLQWAKQRVQDKSLPLWQRQRAVLYLYLAYLRFEEEESEAFSQRLKVLYPELEYHVARSRVRTERTIEFLTYLQGLSEPLLQAFGLRIVEVYGGLYGRDPAEVAASWVRVVERFLEADRATEVRRSAAWVLEQKLGALYFKESASWEWLLSYASEMRERSEREKDEVVRVLLVRVWTSLVQKDLNRQIEAIERQLRGR
;
A
#
# COMPACT_ATOMS: atom_id res chain seq x y z
N MET A 1 -35.42 -4.36 9.62
CA MET A 1 -35.92 -3.49 8.54
C MET A 1 -35.30 -3.99 7.23
N ASN A 2 -36.09 -4.73 6.46
CA ASN A 2 -35.65 -5.45 5.26
C ASN A 2 -35.33 -4.49 4.11
N LEU A 3 -34.42 -4.94 3.24
CA LEU A 3 -33.90 -4.29 2.03
C LEU A 3 -35.02 -4.02 0.99
N ARG A 4 -35.97 -3.15 1.33
CA ARG A 4 -36.89 -2.47 0.41
C ARG A 4 -36.50 -1.00 0.32
N ILE A 5 -35.20 -0.71 0.22
CA ILE A 5 -34.81 0.51 -0.49
C ILE A 5 -35.23 0.23 -1.91
N SER A 6 -36.25 0.98 -2.30
CA SER A 6 -37.16 0.71 -3.39
C SER A 6 -36.42 0.25 -4.64
N ILE A 7 -36.85 -0.88 -5.19
CA ILE A 7 -36.69 -1.21 -6.61
C ILE A 7 -37.08 0.00 -7.48
N GLY A 8 -37.91 0.93 -6.97
CA GLY A 8 -38.18 2.22 -7.58
C GLY A 8 -37.04 3.25 -7.60
N LEU A 9 -36.13 3.30 -6.61
CA LEU A 9 -34.98 4.23 -6.60
C LEU A 9 -33.85 3.71 -7.50
N LEU A 10 -33.61 2.39 -7.48
CA LEU A 10 -32.78 1.69 -8.47
C LEU A 10 -33.41 1.70 -9.87
N GLY A 11 -34.75 1.67 -9.95
CA GLY A 11 -35.56 1.79 -11.16
C GLY A 11 -35.50 3.17 -11.81
N CYS A 12 -35.46 4.24 -11.00
CA CYS A 12 -35.20 5.59 -11.49
C CYS A 12 -33.75 5.74 -11.97
N LEU A 13 -32.77 5.12 -11.29
CA LEU A 13 -31.39 5.02 -11.79
C LEU A 13 -31.28 4.18 -13.07
N TRP A 14 -32.18 3.21 -13.27
CA TRP A 14 -32.30 2.37 -14.48
C TRP A 14 -32.65 3.16 -15.75
N LEU A 15 -33.38 4.28 -15.62
CA LEU A 15 -33.88 5.07 -16.74
C LEU A 15 -32.98 6.25 -17.13
N VAL A 16 -32.05 6.67 -16.27
CA VAL A 16 -31.12 7.75 -16.61
C VAL A 16 -29.86 7.21 -17.27
N ALA A 17 -29.98 6.58 -18.44
CA ALA A 17 -28.96 6.69 -19.50
C ALA A 17 -27.47 6.57 -19.04
N TRP A 18 -27.15 5.57 -18.22
CA TRP A 18 -25.78 5.32 -17.76
C TRP A 18 -25.08 4.47 -18.83
N GLY A 19 -24.41 5.14 -19.77
CA GLY A 19 -23.84 4.51 -20.96
C GLY A 19 -24.54 4.89 -22.27
N GLN A 20 -25.16 6.07 -22.36
CA GLN A 20 -25.40 6.63 -23.70
C GLN A 20 -24.04 6.68 -24.42
N PRO A 21 -23.94 6.19 -25.67
CA PRO A 21 -22.75 6.38 -26.48
C PRO A 21 -22.41 7.88 -26.51
N GLU A 22 -21.17 8.24 -26.81
CA GLU A 22 -20.80 9.64 -27.05
C GLU A 22 -21.75 10.22 -28.11
N GLU A 23 -22.85 10.84 -27.69
CA GLU A 23 -23.59 11.75 -28.54
C GLU A 23 -22.54 12.78 -28.95
N THR A 24 -22.37 12.95 -30.25
CA THR A 24 -21.33 13.80 -30.83
C THR A 24 -21.48 15.20 -30.24
N LEU A 25 -20.69 15.48 -29.19
CA LEU A 25 -20.77 16.72 -28.43
C LEU A 25 -20.56 17.92 -29.37
N ALA A 26 -19.83 17.71 -30.47
CA ALA A 26 -19.57 18.65 -31.57
C ALA A 26 -20.83 19.36 -32.11
N GLY A 27 -22.02 18.77 -32.01
CA GLY A 27 -23.28 19.34 -32.51
C GLY A 27 -24.15 20.09 -31.48
N LEU A 28 -23.81 20.06 -30.19
CA LEU A 28 -24.66 20.63 -29.13
C LEU A 28 -24.44 22.13 -28.96
N SER A 29 -25.51 22.87 -28.63
CA SER A 29 -25.44 24.29 -28.24
C SER A 29 -24.80 24.46 -26.85
N ARG A 30 -24.38 25.69 -26.52
CA ARG A 30 -23.82 25.99 -25.18
C ARG A 30 -24.82 25.68 -24.06
N GLU A 31 -26.09 26.01 -24.25
CA GLU A 31 -27.18 25.72 -23.30
C GLU A 31 -27.41 24.22 -23.14
N GLN A 32 -27.40 23.46 -24.23
CA GLN A 32 -27.54 21.99 -24.20
C GLN A 32 -26.36 21.33 -23.48
N LEU A 33 -25.13 21.83 -23.68
CA LEU A 33 -23.94 21.36 -22.98
C LEU A 33 -24.02 21.63 -21.46
N GLU A 34 -24.45 22.82 -21.05
CA GLU A 34 -24.63 23.15 -19.63
C GLU A 34 -25.76 22.34 -18.98
N GLN A 35 -26.88 22.14 -19.69
CA GLN A 35 -27.98 21.29 -19.21
C GLN A 35 -27.51 19.84 -19.02
N ARG A 36 -26.77 19.30 -19.99
CA ARG A 36 -26.19 17.96 -19.90
C ARG A 36 -25.20 17.84 -18.74
N LYS A 37 -24.33 18.84 -18.56
CA LYS A 37 -23.39 18.91 -17.43
C LYS A 37 -24.13 18.89 -16.09
N ALA A 38 -25.21 19.66 -15.95
CA ALA A 38 -26.03 19.68 -14.73
C ALA A 38 -26.66 18.30 -14.45
N GLN A 39 -27.17 17.62 -15.49
CA GLN A 39 -27.71 16.27 -15.37
C GLN A 39 -26.66 15.26 -14.90
N LEU A 40 -25.46 15.27 -15.49
CA LEU A 40 -24.37 14.38 -15.10
C LEU A 40 -23.89 14.64 -13.66
N LYS A 41 -23.88 15.90 -13.22
CA LYS A 41 -23.57 16.27 -11.83
C LYS A 41 -24.61 15.78 -10.84
N GLU A 42 -25.89 15.88 -11.19
CA GLU A 42 -26.97 15.37 -10.34
C GLU A 42 -26.89 13.84 -10.21
N GLN A 43 -26.66 13.15 -11.32
CA GLN A 43 -26.37 11.71 -11.34
C GLN A 43 -25.17 11.34 -10.44
N SER A 44 -24.07 12.10 -10.52
CA SER A 44 -22.90 11.90 -9.67
C SER A 44 -23.25 12.05 -8.17
N ASN A 45 -24.00 13.08 -7.80
CA ASN A 45 -24.42 13.28 -6.41
C ASN A 45 -25.27 12.11 -5.88
N GLN A 46 -26.14 11.55 -6.72
CA GLN A 46 -26.96 10.38 -6.37
C GLN A 46 -26.11 9.12 -6.14
N LEU A 47 -25.07 8.90 -6.95
CA LEU A 47 -24.12 7.79 -6.74
C LEU A 47 -23.30 7.95 -5.44
N MET A 48 -22.86 9.18 -5.15
CA MET A 48 -22.10 9.47 -3.93
C MET A 48 -22.89 9.11 -2.67
N PHE A 49 -24.22 9.30 -2.67
CA PHE A 49 -25.07 8.88 -1.56
C PHE A 49 -24.98 7.37 -1.30
N LEU A 50 -25.02 6.54 -2.35
CA LEU A 50 -24.92 5.07 -2.24
C LEU A 50 -23.56 4.62 -1.70
N TRP A 51 -22.49 5.37 -1.99
CA TRP A 51 -21.13 5.07 -1.48
C TRP A 51 -21.05 5.19 0.05
N THR A 52 -21.76 6.17 0.62
CA THR A 52 -21.79 6.43 2.07
C THR A 52 -22.73 5.49 2.83
N TYR A 53 -23.62 4.77 2.14
CA TYR A 53 -24.58 3.88 2.78
C TYR A 53 -23.89 2.64 3.39
N ARG A 54 -24.16 2.35 4.66
CA ARG A 54 -23.62 1.18 5.42
C ARG A 54 -22.09 1.06 5.46
N TRP A 55 -21.39 2.19 5.35
CA TRP A 55 -19.92 2.25 5.44
C TRP A 55 -19.35 1.60 6.70
N LYS A 56 -20.07 1.70 7.84
CA LYS A 56 -19.65 1.15 9.13
C LYS A 56 -19.39 -0.35 9.12
N ALA A 57 -20.17 -1.14 8.39
CA ALA A 57 -19.99 -2.60 8.35
C ALA A 57 -18.66 -3.00 7.68
N VAL A 58 -18.25 -2.23 6.67
CA VAL A 58 -16.97 -2.44 5.99
C VAL A 58 -15.81 -1.99 6.87
N GLU A 59 -15.90 -0.82 7.50
CA GLU A 59 -14.83 -0.32 8.40
C GLU A 59 -14.61 -1.25 9.60
N GLN A 60 -15.68 -1.70 10.26
CA GLN A 60 -15.57 -2.66 11.37
C GLN A 60 -14.92 -3.97 10.95
N TRP A 61 -15.18 -4.46 9.73
CA TRP A 61 -14.52 -5.67 9.21
C TRP A 61 -13.05 -5.41 8.85
N ARG A 62 -12.72 -4.22 8.32
CA ARG A 62 -11.33 -3.84 7.98
C ARG A 62 -10.45 -3.70 9.22
N GLU A 63 -11.00 -3.21 10.32
CA GLU A 63 -10.29 -3.06 11.60
C GLU A 63 -9.90 -4.42 12.23
N GLN A 64 -10.48 -5.53 11.78
CA GLN A 64 -10.14 -6.85 12.30
C GLN A 64 -8.75 -7.31 11.84
N PRO A 65 -7.87 -7.73 12.78
CA PRO A 65 -6.57 -8.27 12.43
C PRO A 65 -6.74 -9.59 11.70
N LEU A 66 -6.11 -9.71 10.54
CA LEU A 66 -6.16 -10.96 9.76
C LEU A 66 -5.08 -11.95 10.21
N ILE A 67 -4.00 -11.49 10.84
CA ILE A 67 -3.03 -12.39 11.49
C ILE A 67 -3.64 -12.93 12.77
N GLN A 68 -3.68 -14.25 12.88
CA GLN A 68 -4.11 -14.93 14.10
C GLN A 68 -2.91 -15.11 15.04
N SER A 69 -2.48 -14.02 15.67
CA SER A 69 -1.38 -14.01 16.64
C SER A 69 -1.58 -12.90 17.67
N ASP A 70 -1.33 -13.23 18.93
CA ASP A 70 -1.28 -12.26 20.04
C ASP A 70 0.08 -11.56 20.14
N LEU A 71 1.07 -11.99 19.35
CA LEU A 71 2.40 -11.37 19.35
C LEU A 71 2.40 -10.08 18.52
N PRO A 72 3.14 -9.04 18.95
CA PRO A 72 3.34 -7.86 18.13
C PRO A 72 4.05 -8.24 16.83
N GLN A 73 3.50 -7.80 15.70
CA GLN A 73 3.97 -8.21 14.38
C GLN A 73 5.21 -7.40 13.97
N PRO A 74 6.37 -8.03 13.74
CA PRO A 74 7.54 -7.32 13.24
C PRO A 74 7.42 -7.05 11.74
N SER A 75 8.23 -6.12 11.23
CA SER A 75 8.44 -5.95 9.79
C SER A 75 9.09 -7.21 9.18
N VAL A 76 9.45 -7.15 7.91
CA VAL A 76 10.32 -8.18 7.31
C VAL A 76 11.72 -8.15 7.92
N ALA A 77 12.35 -9.32 8.07
CA ALA A 77 13.66 -9.45 8.73
C ALA A 77 14.71 -8.42 8.26
N ARG A 78 14.86 -8.19 6.95
CA ARG A 78 15.84 -7.24 6.41
C ARG A 78 15.62 -5.78 6.81
N GLU A 79 14.48 -5.44 7.39
CA GLU A 79 14.14 -4.11 7.90
C GLU A 79 14.21 -4.01 9.42
N MET A 80 14.63 -5.06 10.12
CA MET A 80 14.63 -5.10 11.57
C MET A 80 16.02 -5.04 12.17
N LEU A 81 16.13 -4.38 13.32
CA LEU A 81 17.30 -4.35 14.19
C LEU A 81 16.88 -4.66 15.63
N LEU A 82 17.64 -5.50 16.31
CA LEU A 82 17.60 -5.56 17.77
C LEU A 82 18.67 -4.61 18.31
N VAL A 83 18.25 -3.62 19.07
CA VAL A 83 19.15 -2.60 19.62
C VAL A 83 19.01 -2.51 21.13
N ARG A 84 20.10 -2.13 21.80
CA ARG A 84 20.10 -1.75 23.20
C ARG A 84 20.39 -0.25 23.30
N ILE A 85 19.55 0.49 24.00
CA ILE A 85 19.76 1.93 24.17
C ILE A 85 20.87 2.16 25.21
N GLU A 86 21.92 2.88 24.82
CA GLU A 86 23.08 3.17 25.66
C GLU A 86 22.98 4.54 26.32
N SER A 87 22.43 5.52 25.61
CA SER A 87 22.17 6.84 26.16
C SER A 87 21.06 7.55 25.39
N ILE A 88 20.43 8.51 26.05
CA ILE A 88 19.33 9.31 25.53
C ILE A 88 19.67 10.77 25.79
N ARG A 89 19.60 11.59 24.74
CA ARG A 89 19.85 13.03 24.82
C ARG A 89 18.74 13.80 24.13
N ARG A 90 18.30 14.91 24.73
CA ARG A 90 17.35 15.84 24.11
C ARG A 90 18.09 16.74 23.11
N VAL A 91 17.57 16.87 21.89
CA VAL A 91 18.30 17.47 20.74
C VAL A 91 17.50 18.51 19.95
N ASP A 92 16.49 19.14 20.55
CA ASP A 92 15.60 20.09 19.86
C ASP A 92 16.37 21.18 19.10
N ALA A 93 17.30 21.87 19.75
CA ALA A 93 18.06 22.96 19.13
C ALA A 93 18.96 22.49 17.97
N GLU A 94 19.50 21.27 18.06
CA GLU A 94 20.33 20.68 17.02
C GLU A 94 19.49 20.28 15.81
N VAL A 95 18.31 19.70 16.06
CA VAL A 95 17.30 19.44 15.04
C VAL A 95 16.90 20.73 14.33
N MET A 96 16.56 21.79 15.06
CA MET A 96 16.17 23.06 14.46
C MET A 96 17.31 23.75 13.69
N ARG A 97 18.57 23.48 14.05
CA ARG A 97 19.72 23.97 13.31
C ARG A 97 19.88 23.31 11.94
N TYR A 98 19.73 21.99 11.87
CA TYR A 98 19.88 21.24 10.62
C TYR A 98 18.58 21.19 9.79
N TYR A 99 17.44 21.34 10.45
CA TYR A 99 16.10 21.20 9.88
C TYR A 99 15.15 22.25 10.50
N PRO A 100 15.31 23.54 10.17
CA PRO A 100 14.57 24.64 10.81
C PRO A 100 13.06 24.58 10.62
N ASP A 101 12.57 23.91 9.57
CA ASP A 101 11.14 23.73 9.30
C ASP A 101 10.51 22.60 10.14
N SER A 102 11.26 21.96 11.03
CA SER A 102 10.74 20.87 11.85
C SER A 102 9.69 21.38 12.86
N PRO A 103 8.67 20.57 13.22
CA PRO A 103 7.65 20.98 14.19
C PRO A 103 8.24 21.38 15.55
N GLN A 104 8.01 22.62 15.97
CA GLN A 104 8.58 23.17 17.23
C GLN A 104 7.84 22.70 18.50
N GLY A 105 6.65 22.11 18.36
CA GLY A 105 5.82 21.65 19.49
C GLY A 105 6.18 20.27 20.04
N PHE A 106 7.07 19.52 19.38
CA PHE A 106 7.44 18.16 19.78
C PHE A 106 8.87 18.10 20.33
N PRO A 107 9.12 17.30 21.39
CA PRO A 107 10.47 17.04 21.85
C PRO A 107 11.20 16.05 20.92
N TYR A 108 12.48 16.32 20.64
CA TYR A 108 13.36 15.48 19.85
C TYR A 108 14.44 14.85 20.72
N TYR A 109 14.68 13.56 20.51
CA TYR A 109 15.70 12.81 21.24
C TYR A 109 16.63 12.07 20.30
N GLU A 110 17.93 12.17 20.56
CA GLU A 110 18.92 11.27 20.00
C GLU A 110 19.12 10.10 20.97
N LEU A 111 18.95 8.88 20.46
CA LEU A 111 19.22 7.65 21.17
C LEU A 111 20.52 7.06 20.61
N GLN A 112 21.53 6.91 21.45
CA GLN A 112 22.70 6.10 21.10
C GLN A 112 22.31 4.64 21.30
N ALA A 113 22.25 3.88 20.21
CA ALA A 113 21.73 2.53 20.22
C ALA A 113 22.78 1.54 19.73
N ARG A 114 23.21 0.63 20.60
CA ARG A 114 24.11 -0.46 20.23
C ARG A 114 23.31 -1.56 19.55
N VAL A 115 23.71 -1.93 18.35
CA VAL A 115 23.14 -3.05 17.60
C VAL A 115 23.51 -4.35 18.30
N VAL A 116 22.53 -5.00 18.91
CA VAL A 116 22.68 -6.33 19.50
C VAL A 116 22.65 -7.37 18.37
N LYS A 117 21.71 -7.21 17.45
CA LYS A 117 21.54 -8.11 16.31
C LYS A 117 20.96 -7.35 15.12
N THR A 118 21.39 -7.74 13.91
CA THR A 118 20.86 -7.22 12.66
C THR A 118 20.60 -8.38 11.71
N TRP A 119 19.48 -8.30 11.00
CA TRP A 119 19.17 -9.18 9.86
C TRP A 119 19.32 -8.44 8.53
N ALA A 120 19.56 -7.12 8.58
CA ALA A 120 20.02 -6.32 7.47
C ALA A 120 21.56 -6.35 7.41
N SER A 121 22.13 -6.61 6.23
CA SER A 121 23.58 -6.51 6.05
C SER A 121 24.05 -5.09 5.73
N ARG A 122 23.15 -4.25 5.18
CA ARG A 122 23.45 -2.92 4.70
C ARG A 122 22.28 -1.97 4.92
N LEU A 123 22.58 -0.69 5.14
CA LEU A 123 21.65 0.42 5.02
C LEU A 123 21.93 1.16 3.72
N ARG A 124 20.92 1.31 2.86
CA ARG A 124 21.05 2.06 1.60
C ARG A 124 20.56 3.50 1.78
N MET A 125 21.36 4.46 1.34
CA MET A 125 20.95 5.85 1.17
C MET A 125 21.39 6.33 -0.20
N ASN A 126 20.43 6.65 -1.07
CA ASN A 126 20.68 6.94 -2.49
C ASN A 126 21.49 5.80 -3.15
N HIS A 127 22.69 6.11 -3.64
CA HIS A 127 23.61 5.17 -4.29
C HIS A 127 24.71 4.64 -3.34
N ILE A 128 24.63 4.97 -2.04
CA ILE A 128 25.62 4.58 -1.03
C ILE A 128 25.05 3.46 -0.15
N GLU A 129 25.88 2.47 0.14
CA GLU A 129 25.58 1.39 1.07
C GLU A 129 26.48 1.45 2.31
N PHE A 130 25.86 1.54 3.48
CA PHE A 130 26.56 1.49 4.76
C PHE A 130 26.50 0.07 5.34
N PRO A 131 27.62 -0.52 5.77
CA PRO A 131 27.60 -1.82 6.43
C PRO A 131 26.89 -1.73 7.78
N LEU A 132 26.04 -2.71 8.09
CA LEU A 132 25.42 -2.87 9.40
C LEU A 132 25.91 -4.16 10.06
N ARG A 133 26.35 -4.07 11.32
CA ARG A 133 26.90 -5.20 12.09
C ARG A 133 26.50 -5.11 13.55
N ALA A 134 26.41 -6.25 14.20
CA ALA A 134 26.31 -6.30 15.66
C ALA A 134 27.54 -5.64 16.30
N GLY A 135 27.32 -4.97 17.43
CA GLY A 135 28.33 -4.21 18.17
C GLY A 135 28.50 -2.76 17.72
N MET A 136 27.95 -2.36 16.57
CA MET A 136 27.97 -0.95 16.14
C MET A 136 27.02 -0.11 16.99
N THR A 137 27.40 1.14 17.28
CA THR A 137 26.48 2.14 17.86
C THR A 137 25.93 3.03 16.75
N LEU A 138 24.62 3.20 16.73
CA LEU A 138 23.89 4.03 15.78
C LEU A 138 23.27 5.23 16.52
N SER A 139 23.26 6.40 15.88
CA SER A 139 22.46 7.54 16.32
C SER A 139 21.04 7.44 15.76
N LEU A 140 20.07 7.13 16.62
CA LEU A 140 18.66 7.10 16.25
C LEU A 140 17.99 8.42 16.65
N LEU A 141 17.25 9.05 15.74
CA LEU A 141 16.45 10.23 16.05
C LEU A 141 14.99 9.82 16.28
N TRP A 142 14.48 10.07 17.48
CA TRP A 142 13.09 9.85 17.85
C TRP A 142 12.38 11.17 18.11
N ILE A 143 11.16 11.29 17.59
CA ILE A 143 10.27 12.44 17.79
C ILE A 143 9.24 12.02 18.83
N GLY A 144 9.21 12.68 19.99
CA GLY A 144 8.28 12.39 21.08
C GLY A 144 6.89 12.90 20.76
N CYS A 145 6.16 12.16 19.93
CA CYS A 145 4.85 12.52 19.42
C CYS A 145 3.92 11.29 19.47
N LYS A 146 2.60 11.52 19.66
CA LYS A 146 1.53 10.51 19.58
C LYS A 146 0.24 11.12 19.00
N LYS A 147 -0.72 10.28 18.62
CA LYS A 147 -2.10 10.73 18.33
C LYS A 147 -2.98 10.73 19.58
N ASP A 148 -3.82 11.76 19.73
CA ASP A 148 -4.89 11.79 20.74
C ASP A 148 -6.14 11.03 20.26
N GLU A 149 -7.21 11.05 21.07
CA GLU A 149 -8.48 10.35 20.77
C GLU A 149 -9.17 10.89 19.51
N GLN A 150 -8.91 12.15 19.14
CA GLN A 150 -9.44 12.80 17.95
C GLN A 150 -8.49 12.63 16.74
N GLY A 151 -7.36 11.95 16.92
CA GLY A 151 -6.36 11.69 15.89
C GLY A 151 -5.40 12.85 15.64
N TYR A 152 -5.42 13.90 16.46
CA TYR A 152 -4.46 15.01 16.38
C TYR A 152 -3.13 14.62 17.00
N GLU A 153 -2.05 15.16 16.44
CA GLU A 153 -0.70 14.93 16.93
C GLU A 153 -0.40 15.79 18.14
N VAL A 154 0.00 15.15 19.23
CA VAL A 154 0.34 15.79 20.50
C VAL A 154 1.68 15.26 21.03
N PRO A 155 2.39 16.03 21.86
CA PRO A 155 3.65 15.57 22.45
C PRO A 155 3.48 14.28 23.25
N ALA A 156 4.41 13.35 23.07
CA ALA A 156 4.49 12.11 23.83
C ALA A 156 5.58 12.18 24.90
N PRO A 157 5.36 11.55 26.08
CA PRO A 157 6.42 11.39 27.07
C PRO A 157 7.53 10.49 26.51
N LEU A 158 8.75 10.62 27.05
CA LEU A 158 9.86 9.73 26.69
C LEU A 158 9.50 8.26 27.00
N ILE A 159 9.53 7.41 25.97
CA ILE A 159 9.18 5.98 26.07
C ILE A 159 10.40 5.04 25.99
N TRP A 160 11.60 5.61 25.88
CA TRP A 160 12.85 4.86 25.72
C TRP A 160 13.61 4.84 27.04
N GLU A 161 14.20 3.69 27.36
CA GLU A 161 14.93 3.45 28.60
C GLU A 161 16.37 3.03 28.29
N THR A 162 17.33 3.60 29.02
CA THR A 162 18.74 3.22 28.91
C THR A 162 18.93 1.81 29.46
N GLY A 163 19.71 0.98 28.76
CA GLY A 163 19.97 -0.41 29.09
C GLY A 163 18.96 -1.41 28.52
N LYS A 164 17.78 -0.95 28.08
CA LYS A 164 16.71 -1.81 27.56
C LYS A 164 16.91 -2.18 26.09
N GLU A 165 16.43 -3.38 25.74
CA GLU A 165 16.45 -3.88 24.37
C GLU A 165 15.11 -3.65 23.65
N TYR A 166 15.23 -3.20 22.41
CA TYR A 166 14.10 -2.95 21.53
C TYR A 166 14.36 -3.59 20.17
N LEU A 167 13.36 -4.30 19.66
CA LEU A 167 13.31 -4.67 18.26
C LEU A 167 12.66 -3.50 17.51
N ILE A 168 13.43 -2.85 16.65
CA ILE A 168 13.01 -1.65 15.90
C ILE A 168 13.06 -1.92 14.41
N ARG A 169 12.21 -1.20 13.67
CA ARG A 169 12.38 -1.09 12.22
C ARG A 169 13.52 -0.13 11.89
N LEU A 170 14.30 -0.42 10.84
CA LEU A 170 15.32 0.45 10.29
C LEU A 170 14.75 1.85 10.04
N GLY A 171 15.42 2.85 10.62
CA GLY A 171 15.04 4.24 10.48
C GLY A 171 15.46 4.82 9.12
N PHE A 172 14.88 5.98 8.81
CA PHE A 172 15.21 6.72 7.59
C PHE A 172 16.48 7.54 7.82
N PRO A 173 17.52 7.41 6.98
CA PRO A 173 18.75 8.16 7.17
C PRO A 173 18.58 9.65 6.86
N ARG A 174 19.20 10.48 7.69
CA ARG A 174 19.20 11.94 7.62
C ARG A 174 20.58 12.51 7.89
N ILE A 175 21.09 13.31 6.96
CA ILE A 175 22.41 13.93 7.05
C ILE A 175 22.36 15.05 8.09
N ARG A 176 23.26 15.03 9.07
CA ARG A 176 23.38 16.07 10.12
C ARG A 176 24.06 17.34 9.59
N ALA A 177 23.53 17.89 8.50
CA ALA A 177 24.01 19.09 7.82
C ALA A 177 22.89 19.76 7.01
N LEU A 178 22.98 21.07 6.81
CA LEU A 178 22.06 21.80 5.94
C LEU A 178 22.39 21.54 4.46
N PRO A 179 21.40 21.43 3.56
CA PRO A 179 21.67 21.40 2.12
C PRO A 179 22.56 22.58 1.70
N ASN A 180 23.55 22.31 0.84
CA ASN A 180 24.52 23.30 0.34
C ASN A 180 25.49 23.88 1.38
N SER A 181 25.56 23.33 2.60
CA SER A 181 26.62 23.66 3.56
C SER A 181 27.94 22.92 3.24
N PRO A 182 29.11 23.41 3.71
CA PRO A 182 30.37 22.68 3.60
C PRO A 182 30.29 21.27 4.19
N GLU A 183 29.60 21.10 5.31
CA GLU A 183 29.38 19.81 5.98
C GLU A 183 28.55 18.85 5.13
N TRP A 184 27.60 19.37 4.35
CA TRP A 184 26.84 18.58 3.38
C TRP A 184 27.73 18.08 2.25
N GLY A 185 28.60 18.93 1.69
CA GLY A 185 29.61 18.51 0.71
C GLY A 185 30.55 17.43 1.27
N ALA A 186 31.10 17.69 2.46
CA ALA A 186 32.03 16.78 3.14
C ALA A 186 31.40 15.44 3.55
N PHE A 187 30.08 15.36 3.67
CA PHE A 187 29.38 14.08 3.81
C PHE A 187 29.48 13.27 2.52
N TRP A 188 29.23 13.87 1.36
CA TRP A 188 29.27 13.17 0.07
C TRP A 188 30.69 12.75 -0.34
N ASP A 189 31.69 13.53 0.06
CA ASP A 189 33.11 13.19 -0.16
C ASP A 189 33.55 11.98 0.67
N ASN A 190 33.02 11.84 1.90
CA ASN A 190 33.34 10.72 2.78
C ASN A 190 32.11 10.33 3.63
N PRO A 191 31.19 9.51 3.08
CA PRO A 191 29.96 9.12 3.75
C PRO A 191 30.22 8.17 4.92
N SER A 192 29.61 8.45 6.08
CA SER A 192 29.73 7.60 7.26
C SER A 192 28.47 7.63 8.14
N LEU A 193 28.23 6.55 8.88
CA LEU A 193 27.01 6.40 9.70
C LEU A 193 26.94 7.37 10.88
N ASP A 194 28.07 7.80 11.43
CA ASP A 194 28.15 8.77 12.54
C ASP A 194 27.69 10.19 12.14
N LYS A 195 27.72 10.50 10.84
CA LYS A 195 27.21 11.75 10.26
C LYS A 195 25.70 11.70 10.00
N LEU A 196 25.04 10.57 10.30
CA LEU A 196 23.62 10.35 10.03
C LEU A 196 22.82 10.24 11.34
N TRP A 197 21.58 10.72 11.28
CA TRP A 197 20.51 10.25 12.14
C TRP A 197 19.66 9.23 11.42
N LEU A 198 19.37 8.11 12.07
CA LEU A 198 18.33 7.18 11.61
C LEU A 198 17.03 7.54 12.32
N VAL A 199 16.12 8.18 11.59
CA VAL A 199 14.86 8.63 12.18
C VAL A 199 13.95 7.42 12.41
N ILE A 200 13.45 7.23 13.64
CA ILE A 200 12.61 6.10 14.07
C ILE A 200 11.27 6.59 14.67
N GLY A 201 10.30 5.68 14.88
CA GLY A 201 9.02 6.02 15.54
C GLY A 201 7.98 6.69 14.64
N TRP A 202 8.16 6.62 13.32
CA TRP A 202 7.31 7.27 12.31
C TRP A 202 5.86 6.81 12.24
N GLY A 203 5.52 5.67 12.84
CA GLY A 203 4.14 5.17 12.88
C GLY A 203 3.29 5.88 13.93
N ASP A 204 3.94 6.47 14.95
CA ASP A 204 3.26 7.06 16.11
C ASP A 204 2.69 8.45 15.79
N CYS A 205 3.24 9.11 14.75
CA CYS A 205 2.79 10.39 14.21
C CYS A 205 2.79 10.42 12.68
N TRP A 206 1.70 10.90 12.11
CA TRP A 206 1.48 11.01 10.67
C TRP A 206 1.54 12.48 10.23
N PHE A 207 2.75 12.94 9.90
CA PHE A 207 2.97 14.24 9.28
C PHE A 207 2.45 14.24 7.83
N SER A 208 1.13 14.32 7.64
CA SER A 208 0.57 14.76 6.36
C SER A 208 -0.36 15.95 6.57
N ILE A 209 0.17 17.14 6.29
CA ILE A 209 -0.66 18.29 5.95
C ILE A 209 -0.60 18.43 4.42
N ARG A 210 -1.65 17.95 3.74
CA ARG A 210 -2.02 18.32 2.36
C ARG A 210 -0.93 18.17 1.28
N GLY A 211 -0.35 16.98 1.11
CA GLY A 211 0.39 16.65 -0.12
C GLY A 211 1.65 17.46 -0.41
N ARG A 212 2.08 18.32 0.53
CA ARG A 212 3.43 18.88 0.59
C ARG A 212 4.04 18.35 1.87
N SER A 213 5.12 17.59 1.75
CA SER A 213 6.03 17.43 2.89
C SER A 213 6.59 18.83 3.16
N VAL A 214 6.08 19.52 4.19
CA VAL A 214 6.64 20.80 4.64
C VAL A 214 7.71 20.55 5.72
N TYR A 215 8.31 19.35 5.76
CA TYR A 215 9.18 18.94 6.87
C TYR A 215 10.43 18.21 6.34
N ASN A 216 11.61 18.84 6.43
CA ASN A 216 12.88 18.26 5.95
C ASN A 216 13.40 17.05 6.77
N ILE A 217 12.84 16.77 7.95
CA ILE A 217 13.07 15.50 8.66
C ILE A 217 12.15 14.39 8.13
N ALA A 218 10.98 14.73 7.55
CA ALA A 218 10.07 13.80 6.86
C ALA A 218 10.74 13.22 5.59
N PRO A 219 10.48 11.98 5.11
CA PRO A 219 11.15 11.44 3.92
C PRO A 219 10.55 12.16 2.72
N GLU A 220 11.39 12.87 1.97
CA GLU A 220 11.12 13.02 0.54
C GLU A 220 11.09 11.61 -0.01
N SER A 221 9.88 11.07 -0.22
CA SER A 221 9.57 9.77 -0.84
C SER A 221 10.79 8.85 -0.96
N SER A 222 11.35 8.43 0.18
CA SER A 222 12.42 7.45 0.13
C SER A 222 11.72 6.17 -0.26
N SER A 223 12.04 5.65 -1.44
CA SER A 223 11.85 4.26 -1.78
C SER A 223 12.66 3.42 -0.78
N ILE A 224 12.18 3.31 0.46
CA ILE A 224 12.24 2.00 1.09
C ILE A 224 11.51 1.14 0.06
N GLY A 225 12.23 0.20 -0.57
CA GLY A 225 11.78 -0.49 -1.78
C GLY A 225 10.32 -0.92 -1.66
N ASN A 226 9.65 -1.16 -2.79
CA ASN A 226 8.20 -1.43 -2.87
C ASN A 226 7.63 -2.34 -1.74
N GLU A 227 8.46 -3.21 -1.12
CA GLU A 227 8.26 -3.98 0.12
C GLU A 227 7.93 -3.22 1.43
N ALA A 228 8.15 -1.91 1.53
CA ALA A 228 7.88 -1.13 2.75
C ALA A 228 6.57 -0.35 2.71
N THR A 229 6.19 0.12 1.52
CA THR A 229 4.80 0.48 1.21
C THR A 229 3.91 -0.74 1.41
N VAL A 230 4.50 -1.92 1.23
CA VAL A 230 3.81 -3.16 1.43
C VAL A 230 3.30 -3.23 2.90
N LEU A 231 4.12 -2.99 3.90
CA LEU A 231 3.73 -3.26 5.28
C LEU A 231 2.72 -2.27 5.96
N ARG A 232 1.98 -1.42 5.23
CA ARG A 232 1.32 -0.24 5.81
C ARG A 232 -0.16 -0.30 6.23
N MET A 233 -1.07 -1.19 5.77
CA MET A 233 -2.52 -0.88 5.95
C MET A 233 -3.51 -2.00 6.33
N PRO A 234 -3.10 -3.26 6.55
CA PRO A 234 -3.75 -4.02 7.63
C PRO A 234 -2.77 -4.75 8.56
N TRP A 235 -1.47 -4.50 8.40
CA TRP A 235 -0.39 -5.23 9.06
C TRP A 235 0.53 -4.37 9.94
N SER A 236 0.19 -3.10 10.22
CA SER A 236 1.15 -2.08 10.70
C SER A 236 2.17 -2.69 11.67
N PRO A 237 3.36 -3.10 11.18
CA PRO A 237 4.27 -3.83 12.01
C PRO A 237 4.65 -2.89 13.13
N ALA A 238 4.74 -3.44 14.33
CA ALA A 238 5.20 -2.66 15.46
C ALA A 238 6.56 -2.07 15.09
N MET A 239 6.60 -0.75 14.94
CA MET A 239 7.82 0.00 14.59
C MET A 239 8.88 -0.16 15.68
N ARG A 240 8.41 -0.50 16.89
CA ARG A 240 9.16 -0.79 18.09
C ARG A 240 8.43 -1.88 18.88
N ILE A 241 9.15 -2.92 19.24
CA ILE A 241 8.73 -3.95 20.19
C ILE A 241 9.72 -3.91 21.34
N GLU A 242 9.21 -3.58 22.51
CA GLU A 242 9.96 -3.60 23.76
C GLU A 242 10.11 -5.04 24.23
N GLU A 243 11.33 -5.42 24.64
CA GLU A 243 11.63 -6.76 25.16
C GLU A 243 11.06 -7.89 24.25
N PRO A 244 11.49 -7.94 22.98
CA PRO A 244 10.94 -8.89 22.01
C PRO A 244 11.12 -10.34 22.48
N SER A 245 10.07 -11.14 22.33
CA SER A 245 10.10 -12.55 22.75
C SER A 245 11.10 -13.36 21.94
N ALA A 246 11.64 -14.43 22.54
CA ALA A 246 12.54 -15.35 21.85
C ALA A 246 11.91 -15.97 20.59
N GLU A 247 10.58 -16.18 20.60
CA GLU A 247 9.85 -16.68 19.43
C GLU A 247 9.91 -15.69 18.26
N LEU A 248 9.71 -14.39 18.50
CA LEU A 248 9.82 -13.36 17.46
C LEU A 248 11.23 -13.28 16.89
N LEU A 249 12.24 -13.31 17.74
CA LEU A 249 13.64 -13.28 17.31
C LEU A 249 14.00 -14.52 16.47
N ARG A 250 13.49 -15.70 16.84
CA ARG A 250 13.67 -16.94 16.06
C ARG A 250 13.00 -16.86 14.69
N VAL A 251 11.78 -16.30 14.61
CA VAL A 251 11.10 -16.13 13.32
C VAL A 251 11.89 -15.19 12.41
N LEU A 252 12.44 -14.09 12.93
CA LEU A 252 13.30 -13.21 12.13
C LEU A 252 14.60 -13.90 11.69
N ASP A 253 15.18 -14.77 12.51
CA ASP A 253 16.33 -15.59 12.11
C ASP A 253 16.01 -16.51 10.94
N GLU A 254 14.90 -17.22 11.02
CA GLU A 254 14.42 -18.10 9.98
C GLU A 254 14.11 -17.34 8.69
N GLU A 255 13.42 -16.21 8.79
CA GLU A 255 13.09 -15.35 7.66
C GLU A 255 14.32 -14.70 7.03
N SER A 256 15.37 -14.44 7.81
CA SER A 256 16.63 -13.92 7.25
C SER A 256 17.28 -14.89 6.27
N ALA A 257 17.00 -16.20 6.38
CA ALA A 257 17.48 -17.18 5.43
C ALA A 257 16.93 -16.94 4.02
N TYR A 258 15.69 -16.44 3.90
CA TYR A 258 15.09 -16.09 2.61
C TYR A 258 15.96 -15.10 1.82
N TYR A 259 16.48 -14.07 2.50
CA TYR A 259 17.28 -13.03 1.87
C TYR A 259 18.72 -13.47 1.54
N ARG A 260 19.16 -14.63 2.03
CA ARG A 260 20.46 -15.22 1.66
C ARG A 260 20.38 -16.07 0.39
N LEU A 261 19.16 -16.40 -0.07
CA LEU A 261 18.95 -17.14 -1.31
C LEU A 261 19.20 -16.21 -2.49
N SER A 262 20.08 -16.63 -3.40
CA SER A 262 20.48 -15.84 -4.58
C SER A 262 19.53 -15.99 -5.76
N ASP A 263 18.74 -17.07 -5.80
CA ASP A 263 17.83 -17.39 -6.90
C ASP A 263 16.36 -17.21 -6.51
N TYR A 264 15.56 -16.63 -7.42
CA TYR A 264 14.13 -16.43 -7.23
C TYR A 264 13.37 -17.75 -7.11
N ALA A 265 13.80 -18.81 -7.83
CA ALA A 265 13.13 -20.11 -7.76
C ALA A 265 13.32 -20.74 -6.37
N GLN A 266 14.51 -20.59 -5.78
CA GLN A 266 14.79 -21.00 -4.40
C GLN A 266 13.95 -20.20 -3.40
N ARG A 267 13.86 -18.87 -3.56
CA ARG A 267 13.00 -18.01 -2.71
C ARG A 267 11.53 -18.42 -2.79
N LEU A 268 11.05 -18.71 -3.99
CA LEU A 268 9.69 -19.18 -4.23
C LEU A 268 9.45 -20.54 -3.55
N GLN A 269 10.37 -21.49 -3.72
CA GLN A 269 10.28 -22.81 -3.11
C GLN A 269 10.30 -22.73 -1.58
N TRP A 270 11.20 -21.93 -1.01
CA TRP A 270 11.28 -21.69 0.43
C TRP A 270 9.96 -21.19 0.99
N ALA A 271 9.34 -20.20 0.32
CA ALA A 271 8.08 -19.64 0.76
C ALA A 271 6.93 -20.65 0.61
N LYS A 272 6.84 -21.37 -0.52
CA LYS A 272 5.81 -22.40 -0.76
C LYS A 272 5.86 -23.50 0.29
N GLN A 273 7.06 -24.01 0.61
CA GLN A 273 7.25 -25.05 1.62
C GLN A 273 6.69 -24.60 2.98
N ARG A 274 7.04 -23.39 3.43
CA ARG A 274 6.52 -22.86 4.70
C ARG A 274 5.02 -22.59 4.69
N VAL A 275 4.46 -22.08 3.59
CA VAL A 275 3.01 -21.88 3.46
C VAL A 275 2.25 -23.20 3.61
N GLN A 276 2.81 -24.31 3.11
CA GLN A 276 2.20 -25.64 3.13
C GLN A 276 2.53 -26.46 4.40
N ASP A 277 3.51 -26.04 5.19
CA ASP A 277 3.98 -26.77 6.37
C ASP A 277 3.01 -26.62 7.55
N LYS A 278 2.04 -27.53 7.65
CA LYS A 278 1.02 -27.54 8.71
C LYS A 278 1.56 -27.71 10.13
N SER A 279 2.86 -28.01 10.31
CA SER A 279 3.48 -27.99 11.64
C SER A 279 3.71 -26.56 12.15
N LEU A 280 3.75 -25.57 11.26
CA LEU A 280 3.90 -24.16 11.61
C LEU A 280 2.54 -23.55 12.02
N PRO A 281 2.54 -22.69 13.06
CA PRO A 281 1.38 -21.88 13.41
C PRO A 281 0.87 -21.07 12.22
N LEU A 282 -0.45 -20.86 12.14
CA LEU A 282 -1.07 -20.16 11.01
C LEU A 282 -0.42 -18.80 10.74
N TRP A 283 -0.09 -18.03 11.79
CA TRP A 283 0.52 -16.72 11.64
C TRP A 283 1.91 -16.75 10.98
N GLN A 284 2.72 -17.79 11.22
CA GLN A 284 4.02 -17.95 10.55
C GLN A 284 3.83 -18.32 9.09
N ARG A 285 2.81 -19.13 8.78
CA ARG A 285 2.45 -19.47 7.39
C ARG A 285 1.87 -18.28 6.64
N GLN A 286 1.09 -17.46 7.31
CA GLN A 286 0.64 -16.16 6.82
C GLN A 286 1.84 -15.26 6.50
N ARG A 287 2.83 -15.13 7.40
CA ARG A 287 4.10 -14.43 7.07
C ARG A 287 4.81 -15.04 5.87
N ALA A 288 4.84 -16.36 5.73
CA ALA A 288 5.39 -17.00 4.53
C ALA A 288 4.63 -16.66 3.22
N VAL A 289 3.32 -16.39 3.27
CA VAL A 289 2.57 -15.88 2.11
C VAL A 289 3.05 -14.49 1.67
N LEU A 290 3.51 -13.64 2.61
CA LEU A 290 4.15 -12.37 2.27
C LEU A 290 5.45 -12.60 1.49
N TYR A 291 6.35 -13.46 2.00
CA TYR A 291 7.58 -13.81 1.30
C TYR A 291 7.32 -14.45 -0.06
N LEU A 292 6.24 -15.24 -0.17
CA LEU A 292 5.81 -15.79 -1.43
C LEU A 292 5.43 -14.69 -2.43
N TYR A 293 4.65 -13.70 -2.00
CA TYR A 293 4.30 -12.55 -2.83
C TYR A 293 5.54 -11.77 -3.30
N LEU A 294 6.48 -11.52 -2.39
CA LEU A 294 7.75 -10.87 -2.69
C LEU A 294 8.56 -11.65 -3.74
N ALA A 295 8.60 -12.98 -3.62
CA ALA A 295 9.27 -13.86 -4.57
C ALA A 295 8.62 -13.81 -5.96
N TYR A 296 7.28 -13.74 -6.03
CA TYR A 296 6.57 -13.59 -7.31
C TYR A 296 6.84 -12.23 -7.97
N LEU A 297 6.86 -11.14 -7.19
CA LEU A 297 7.08 -9.81 -7.73
C LEU A 297 8.52 -9.53 -8.17
N ARG A 298 9.51 -10.21 -7.56
CA ARG A 298 10.94 -10.09 -7.91
C ARG A 298 11.41 -8.63 -7.95
N PHE A 299 11.13 -7.88 -6.89
CA PHE A 299 11.45 -6.45 -6.83
C PHE A 299 12.93 -6.13 -7.12
N GLU A 300 13.85 -6.97 -6.65
CA GLU A 300 15.29 -6.81 -6.91
C GLU A 300 15.64 -6.88 -8.41
N GLU A 301 14.89 -7.67 -9.21
CA GLU A 301 15.08 -7.74 -10.65
C GLU A 301 14.66 -6.41 -11.31
N GLU A 302 13.56 -5.79 -10.84
CA GLU A 302 13.04 -4.53 -11.39
C GLU A 302 13.99 -3.34 -11.20
N GLU A 303 14.92 -3.43 -10.24
CA GLU A 303 15.94 -2.40 -10.01
C GLU A 303 17.16 -2.54 -10.94
N SER A 304 17.24 -3.62 -11.73
CA SER A 304 18.39 -3.90 -12.59
C SER A 304 18.30 -3.26 -13.98
N GLU A 305 19.45 -2.86 -14.52
CA GLU A 305 19.55 -2.38 -15.91
C GLU A 305 19.18 -3.49 -16.92
N ALA A 306 19.56 -4.74 -16.63
CA ALA A 306 19.23 -5.90 -17.46
C ALA A 306 17.71 -6.08 -17.64
N PHE A 307 16.93 -5.90 -16.57
CA PHE A 307 15.47 -5.91 -16.64
C PHE A 307 14.94 -4.77 -17.51
N SER A 308 15.52 -3.57 -17.38
CA SER A 308 15.15 -2.42 -18.19
C SER A 308 15.38 -2.66 -19.68
N GLN A 309 16.50 -3.30 -20.05
CA GLN A 309 16.78 -3.65 -21.44
C GLN A 309 15.86 -4.76 -21.95
N ARG A 310 15.57 -5.78 -21.14
CA ARG A 310 14.63 -6.85 -21.50
C ARG A 310 13.22 -6.32 -21.77
N LEU A 311 12.73 -5.36 -20.98
CA LEU A 311 11.42 -4.75 -21.21
C LEU A 311 11.32 -4.04 -22.57
N LYS A 312 12.39 -3.34 -23.00
CA LYS A 312 12.43 -2.69 -24.31
C LYS A 312 12.35 -3.69 -25.46
N VAL A 313 12.91 -4.90 -25.29
CA VAL A 313 12.86 -5.97 -26.30
C VAL A 313 11.49 -6.64 -26.32
N LEU A 314 10.90 -6.91 -25.15
CA LEU A 314 9.60 -7.59 -25.05
C LEU A 314 8.42 -6.70 -25.46
N TYR A 315 8.51 -5.40 -25.20
CA TYR A 315 7.44 -4.43 -25.46
C TYR A 315 7.99 -3.15 -26.12
N PRO A 316 8.51 -3.23 -27.36
CA PRO A 316 9.16 -2.10 -28.02
C PRO A 316 8.24 -0.89 -28.22
N GLU A 317 6.93 -1.14 -28.32
CA GLU A 317 5.91 -0.10 -28.57
C GLU A 317 5.33 0.50 -27.28
N LEU A 318 5.72 0.01 -26.09
CA LEU A 318 5.17 0.49 -24.81
C LEU A 318 6.15 1.42 -24.08
N GLU A 319 5.60 2.48 -23.47
CA GLU A 319 6.37 3.28 -22.51
C GLU A 319 6.88 2.38 -21.36
N TYR A 320 8.12 2.60 -20.91
CA TYR A 320 8.80 1.74 -19.94
C TYR A 320 7.94 1.42 -18.70
N HIS A 321 7.24 2.41 -18.17
CA HIS A 321 6.42 2.25 -16.97
C HIS A 321 5.17 1.39 -17.22
N VAL A 322 4.63 1.39 -18.44
CA VAL A 322 3.51 0.52 -18.87
C VAL A 322 4.00 -0.92 -19.07
N ALA A 323 5.14 -1.10 -19.73
CA ALA A 323 5.77 -2.41 -19.89
C ALA A 323 6.10 -3.06 -18.52
N ARG A 324 6.65 -2.27 -17.59
CA ARG A 324 6.91 -2.69 -16.21
C ARG A 324 5.63 -3.08 -15.48
N SER A 325 4.56 -2.28 -15.62
CA SER A 325 3.25 -2.61 -15.05
C SER A 325 2.75 -3.96 -15.53
N ARG A 326 2.79 -4.20 -16.85
CA ARG A 326 2.29 -5.44 -17.45
C ARG A 326 2.95 -6.68 -16.85
N VAL A 327 4.28 -6.68 -16.73
CA VAL A 327 5.02 -7.77 -16.06
C VAL A 327 4.61 -7.92 -14.59
N ARG A 328 4.39 -6.80 -13.87
CA ARG A 328 3.92 -6.84 -12.48
C ARG A 328 2.51 -7.42 -12.35
N THR A 329 1.61 -7.11 -13.29
CA THR A 329 0.25 -7.66 -13.36
C THR A 329 0.29 -9.16 -13.65
N GLU A 330 1.09 -9.60 -14.62
CA GLU A 330 1.30 -11.02 -14.94
C GLU A 330 1.83 -11.80 -13.72
N ARG A 331 2.85 -11.27 -13.01
CA ARG A 331 3.36 -11.85 -11.76
C ARG A 331 2.31 -11.89 -10.64
N THR A 332 1.47 -10.85 -10.55
CA THR A 332 0.38 -10.81 -9.57
C THR A 332 -0.68 -11.88 -9.89
N ILE A 333 -0.97 -12.11 -11.17
CA ILE A 333 -1.87 -13.18 -11.62
C ILE A 333 -1.31 -14.56 -11.25
N GLU A 334 -0.01 -14.81 -11.44
CA GLU A 334 0.62 -16.07 -11.02
C GLU A 334 0.48 -16.32 -9.51
N PHE A 335 0.70 -15.28 -8.69
CA PHE A 335 0.52 -15.36 -7.26
C PHE A 335 -0.94 -15.64 -6.87
N LEU A 336 -1.90 -14.90 -7.44
CA LEU A 336 -3.32 -15.11 -7.21
C LEU A 336 -3.76 -16.52 -7.61
N THR A 337 -3.24 -17.03 -8.73
CA THR A 337 -3.51 -18.40 -9.18
C THR A 337 -2.98 -19.44 -8.19
N TYR A 338 -1.78 -19.22 -7.63
CA TYR A 338 -1.27 -20.07 -6.56
C TYR A 338 -2.16 -20.02 -5.31
N LEU A 339 -2.59 -18.83 -4.89
CA LEU A 339 -3.49 -18.66 -3.74
C LEU A 339 -4.80 -19.45 -3.92
N GLN A 340 -5.37 -19.48 -5.13
CA GLN A 340 -6.61 -20.24 -5.41
C GLN A 340 -6.48 -21.72 -5.05
N GLY A 341 -5.27 -22.29 -5.25
CA GLY A 341 -4.97 -23.69 -4.97
C GLY A 341 -4.69 -24.01 -3.50
N LEU A 342 -4.62 -23.02 -2.62
CA LEU A 342 -4.45 -23.27 -1.18
C LEU A 342 -5.73 -23.84 -0.58
N SER A 343 -5.63 -24.88 0.23
CA SER A 343 -6.80 -25.47 0.90
C SER A 343 -7.35 -24.61 2.05
N GLU A 344 -6.55 -23.68 2.58
CA GLU A 344 -6.87 -22.93 3.80
C GLU A 344 -7.39 -21.51 3.48
N PRO A 345 -8.68 -21.22 3.76
CA PRO A 345 -9.29 -19.94 3.38
C PRO A 345 -8.61 -18.72 4.01
N LEU A 346 -8.11 -18.84 5.24
CA LEU A 346 -7.45 -17.72 5.92
C LEU A 346 -6.10 -17.34 5.28
N LEU A 347 -5.40 -18.30 4.67
CA LEU A 347 -4.19 -18.02 3.89
C LEU A 347 -4.53 -17.35 2.56
N GLN A 348 -5.63 -17.76 1.91
CA GLN A 348 -6.13 -17.10 0.70
C GLN A 348 -6.53 -15.65 0.99
N ALA A 349 -7.35 -15.43 2.02
CA ALA A 349 -7.79 -14.10 2.45
C ALA A 349 -6.57 -13.22 2.79
N PHE A 350 -5.58 -13.78 3.48
CA PHE A 350 -4.33 -13.09 3.81
C PHE A 350 -3.58 -12.64 2.56
N GLY A 351 -3.41 -13.55 1.60
CA GLY A 351 -2.79 -13.24 0.32
C GLY A 351 -3.58 -12.21 -0.52
N LEU A 352 -4.92 -12.23 -0.46
CA LEU A 352 -5.74 -11.21 -1.12
C LEU A 352 -5.57 -9.82 -0.50
N ARG A 353 -5.47 -9.72 0.83
CA ARG A 353 -5.18 -8.43 1.50
C ARG A 353 -3.77 -7.92 1.15
N ILE A 354 -2.79 -8.80 0.97
CA ILE A 354 -1.50 -8.44 0.38
C ILE A 354 -1.69 -7.80 -1.00
N VAL A 355 -2.48 -8.41 -1.90
CA VAL A 355 -2.75 -7.84 -3.23
C VAL A 355 -3.55 -6.55 -3.15
N GLU A 356 -4.46 -6.37 -2.20
CA GLU A 356 -5.16 -5.10 -2.01
C GLU A 356 -4.18 -3.96 -1.76
N VAL A 357 -3.24 -4.13 -0.84
CA VAL A 357 -2.29 -3.06 -0.55
C VAL A 357 -1.25 -2.92 -1.69
N TYR A 358 -0.83 -4.01 -2.34
CA TYR A 358 0.37 -4.00 -3.23
C TYR A 358 0.10 -4.20 -4.70
N GLY A 359 -1.13 -4.57 -5.03
CA GLY A 359 -1.50 -5.17 -6.30
C GLY A 359 -1.03 -4.35 -7.49
N GLY A 360 -0.64 -5.08 -8.53
CA GLY A 360 0.10 -4.57 -9.67
C GLY A 360 -0.71 -3.93 -10.78
N LEU A 361 -2.03 -3.77 -10.61
CA LEU A 361 -2.86 -3.16 -11.65
C LEU A 361 -2.56 -1.66 -11.74
N TYR A 362 -1.91 -1.24 -12.82
CA TYR A 362 -1.59 0.16 -13.04
C TYR A 362 -2.81 0.89 -13.56
N GLY A 363 -2.99 2.12 -13.08
CA GLY A 363 -4.15 2.92 -13.44
C GLY A 363 -4.29 3.20 -14.94
N ARG A 364 -3.27 2.94 -15.77
CA ARG A 364 -3.33 3.10 -17.24
C ARG A 364 -3.16 1.78 -18.00
N ASP A 365 -3.27 0.63 -17.33
CA ASP A 365 -3.28 -0.65 -18.03
C ASP A 365 -4.48 -0.69 -19.00
N PRO A 366 -4.34 -1.33 -20.18
CA PRO A 366 -5.45 -1.48 -21.12
C PRO A 366 -6.53 -2.44 -20.57
N ALA A 367 -7.76 -2.33 -21.07
CA ALA A 367 -8.88 -3.14 -20.57
C ALA A 367 -8.64 -4.65 -20.66
N GLU A 368 -7.92 -5.14 -21.67
CA GLU A 368 -7.57 -6.56 -21.78
C GLU A 368 -6.75 -7.05 -20.58
N VAL A 369 -5.76 -6.27 -20.15
CA VAL A 369 -4.91 -6.58 -19.00
C VAL A 369 -5.73 -6.53 -17.71
N ALA A 370 -6.54 -5.47 -17.54
CA ALA A 370 -7.45 -5.35 -16.40
C ALA A 370 -8.43 -6.53 -16.33
N ALA A 371 -9.03 -6.93 -17.46
CA ALA A 371 -9.93 -8.06 -17.56
C ALA A 371 -9.24 -9.38 -17.18
N SER A 372 -8.01 -9.58 -17.63
CA SER A 372 -7.24 -10.79 -17.28
C SER A 372 -7.02 -10.91 -15.77
N TRP A 373 -6.70 -9.80 -15.10
CA TRP A 373 -6.49 -9.75 -13.66
C TRP A 373 -7.82 -9.93 -12.90
N VAL A 374 -8.88 -9.23 -13.34
CA VAL A 374 -10.22 -9.32 -12.76
C VAL A 374 -10.73 -10.76 -12.77
N ARG A 375 -10.62 -11.47 -13.89
CA ARG A 375 -11.06 -12.87 -14.02
C ARG A 375 -10.46 -13.78 -12.95
N VAL A 376 -9.22 -13.52 -12.53
CA VAL A 376 -8.56 -14.33 -11.50
C VAL A 376 -9.07 -13.94 -10.11
N VAL A 377 -9.29 -12.65 -9.84
CA VAL A 377 -9.85 -12.20 -8.56
C VAL A 377 -11.28 -12.68 -8.37
N GLU A 378 -12.10 -12.69 -9.43
CA GLU A 378 -13.51 -13.07 -9.36
C GLU A 378 -13.77 -14.51 -8.93
N ARG A 379 -12.83 -15.43 -9.18
CA ARG A 379 -12.92 -16.81 -8.69
C ARG A 379 -12.94 -16.89 -7.16
N PHE A 380 -12.35 -15.91 -6.48
CA PHE A 380 -12.41 -15.83 -5.02
C PHE A 380 -13.75 -15.30 -4.50
N LEU A 381 -14.60 -14.76 -5.39
CA LEU A 381 -15.93 -14.25 -5.07
C LEU A 381 -17.06 -15.27 -5.34
N GLU A 382 -16.74 -16.45 -5.86
CA GLU A 382 -17.73 -17.51 -6.11
C GLU A 382 -18.47 -17.87 -4.81
N ALA A 383 -19.77 -18.18 -4.93
CA ALA A 383 -20.68 -18.26 -3.77
C ALA A 383 -20.33 -19.38 -2.78
N ASP A 384 -19.62 -20.41 -3.23
CA ASP A 384 -19.14 -21.55 -2.45
C ASP A 384 -17.80 -21.27 -1.73
N ARG A 385 -17.14 -20.14 -2.03
CA ARG A 385 -15.91 -19.73 -1.33
C ARG A 385 -16.24 -19.21 0.07
N ALA A 386 -15.30 -19.44 0.99
CA ALA A 386 -15.42 -18.98 2.37
C ALA A 386 -15.64 -17.46 2.46
N THR A 387 -16.44 -17.02 3.43
CA THR A 387 -16.84 -15.61 3.58
C THR A 387 -15.66 -14.64 3.63
N GLU A 388 -14.61 -14.92 4.42
CA GLU A 388 -13.44 -14.02 4.52
C GLU A 388 -12.65 -13.90 3.21
N VAL A 389 -12.67 -14.95 2.38
CA VAL A 389 -12.05 -14.95 1.05
C VAL A 389 -12.85 -14.03 0.13
N ARG A 390 -14.18 -14.17 0.11
CA ARG A 390 -15.07 -13.33 -0.69
C ARG A 390 -14.98 -11.86 -0.29
N ARG A 391 -14.99 -11.56 1.02
CA ARG A 391 -14.84 -10.18 1.54
C ARG A 391 -13.51 -9.58 1.12
N SER A 392 -12.41 -10.33 1.27
CA SER A 392 -11.09 -9.88 0.86
C SER A 392 -11.02 -9.63 -0.65
N ALA A 393 -11.56 -10.53 -1.47
CA ALA A 393 -11.59 -10.37 -2.93
C ALA A 393 -12.41 -9.15 -3.38
N ALA A 394 -13.58 -8.91 -2.78
CA ALA A 394 -14.41 -7.74 -3.09
C ALA A 394 -13.69 -6.44 -2.74
N TRP A 395 -12.91 -6.46 -1.64
CA TRP A 395 -12.09 -5.33 -1.26
C TRP A 395 -10.93 -5.09 -2.24
N VAL A 396 -10.25 -6.15 -2.71
CA VAL A 396 -9.22 -6.00 -3.75
C VAL A 396 -9.79 -5.34 -5.01
N LEU A 397 -10.99 -5.75 -5.45
CA LEU A 397 -11.64 -5.13 -6.60
C LEU A 397 -11.93 -3.64 -6.37
N GLU A 398 -12.50 -3.26 -5.23
CA GLU A 398 -12.81 -1.87 -4.90
C GLU A 398 -11.57 -0.98 -4.99
N GLN A 399 -10.45 -1.44 -4.40
CA GLN A 399 -9.22 -0.65 -4.33
C GLN A 399 -8.48 -0.57 -5.65
N LYS A 400 -8.44 -1.67 -6.43
CA LYS A 400 -7.64 -1.72 -7.67
C LYS A 400 -8.36 -1.15 -8.87
N LEU A 401 -9.67 -1.37 -8.98
CA LEU A 401 -10.44 -0.83 -10.10
C LEU A 401 -10.71 0.67 -9.94
N GLY A 402 -10.75 1.16 -8.70
CA GLY A 402 -10.86 2.59 -8.39
C GLY A 402 -9.72 3.46 -8.95
N ALA A 403 -8.58 2.89 -9.33
CA ALA A 403 -7.45 3.63 -9.91
C ALA A 403 -7.42 3.65 -11.45
N LEU A 404 -8.24 2.83 -12.13
CA LEU A 404 -8.18 2.67 -13.58
C LEU A 404 -8.62 3.93 -14.35
N TYR A 405 -7.96 4.19 -15.47
CA TYR A 405 -8.22 5.29 -16.38
C TYR A 405 -7.81 4.86 -17.79
N PHE A 406 -8.76 4.90 -18.71
CA PHE A 406 -8.53 4.47 -20.08
C PHE A 406 -8.46 5.67 -21.04
N LYS A 407 -7.52 5.60 -21.99
CA LYS A 407 -7.45 6.55 -23.11
C LYS A 407 -8.41 6.20 -24.25
N GLU A 408 -8.67 4.92 -24.45
CA GLU A 408 -9.41 4.38 -25.59
C GLU A 408 -10.90 4.15 -25.25
N SER A 409 -11.81 4.53 -26.16
CA SER A 409 -13.26 4.38 -25.95
C SER A 409 -13.71 2.93 -25.73
N ALA A 410 -13.14 1.97 -26.46
CA ALA A 410 -13.46 0.54 -26.31
C ALA A 410 -13.17 0.01 -24.88
N SER A 411 -12.15 0.56 -24.21
CA SER A 411 -11.84 0.19 -22.83
C SER A 411 -12.86 0.73 -21.82
N TRP A 412 -13.56 1.83 -22.15
CA TRP A 412 -14.65 2.35 -21.34
C TRP A 412 -15.93 1.52 -21.47
N GLU A 413 -16.21 0.96 -22.65
CA GLU A 413 -17.34 0.03 -22.84
C GLU A 413 -17.20 -1.22 -21.96
N TRP A 414 -16.00 -1.82 -21.94
CA TRP A 414 -15.69 -2.92 -21.04
C TRP A 414 -15.92 -2.55 -19.56
N LEU A 415 -15.45 -1.36 -19.15
CA LEU A 415 -15.60 -0.88 -17.77
C LEU A 415 -17.08 -0.76 -17.37
N LEU A 416 -17.93 -0.21 -18.25
CA LEU A 416 -19.36 -0.06 -17.98
C LEU A 416 -20.11 -1.40 -17.97
N SER A 417 -19.72 -2.33 -18.85
CA SER A 417 -20.23 -3.72 -18.81
C SER A 417 -19.90 -4.36 -17.46
N TYR A 418 -18.64 -4.30 -17.04
CA TYR A 418 -18.20 -4.89 -15.79
C TYR A 418 -18.84 -4.20 -14.56
N ALA A 419 -19.05 -2.88 -14.62
CA ALA A 419 -19.78 -2.16 -13.58
C ALA A 419 -21.22 -2.67 -13.42
N SER A 420 -21.89 -2.99 -14.53
CA SER A 420 -23.23 -3.57 -14.54
C SER A 420 -23.25 -4.98 -13.93
N GLU A 421 -22.26 -5.81 -14.24
CA GLU A 421 -22.09 -7.14 -13.64
C GLU A 421 -21.92 -7.05 -12.11
N MET A 422 -21.13 -6.09 -11.62
CA MET A 422 -20.95 -5.85 -10.18
C MET A 422 -22.25 -5.42 -9.50
N ARG A 423 -23.08 -4.62 -10.17
CA ARG A 423 -24.42 -4.27 -9.68
C ARG A 423 -25.27 -5.53 -9.50
N GLU A 424 -25.43 -6.32 -10.55
CA GLU A 424 -26.24 -7.54 -10.53
C GLU A 424 -25.73 -8.57 -9.52
N ARG A 425 -24.41 -8.66 -9.35
CA ARG A 425 -23.80 -9.53 -8.33
C ARG A 425 -24.12 -9.02 -6.92
N SER A 426 -24.04 -7.71 -6.70
CA SER A 426 -24.37 -7.10 -5.40
C SER A 426 -25.84 -7.31 -4.99
N GLU A 427 -26.76 -7.28 -5.95
CA GLU A 427 -28.20 -7.51 -5.72
C GLU A 427 -28.48 -8.96 -5.25
N ARG A 428 -27.66 -9.91 -5.68
CA ARG A 428 -27.76 -11.34 -5.33
C ARG A 428 -26.93 -11.72 -4.10
N GLU A 429 -26.01 -10.87 -3.67
CA GLU A 429 -25.09 -11.16 -2.58
C GLU A 429 -25.78 -11.13 -1.20
N LYS A 430 -25.52 -12.17 -0.40
CA LYS A 430 -26.10 -12.36 0.93
C LYS A 430 -25.21 -11.79 2.03
N ASP A 431 -23.89 -11.84 1.87
CA ASP A 431 -22.96 -11.24 2.82
C ASP A 431 -22.99 -9.71 2.72
N GLU A 432 -23.27 -9.04 3.84
CA GLU A 432 -23.44 -7.60 3.86
C GLU A 432 -22.17 -6.84 3.48
N VAL A 433 -20.99 -7.30 3.93
CA VAL A 433 -19.71 -6.65 3.64
C VAL A 433 -19.38 -6.79 2.16
N VAL A 434 -19.47 -8.00 1.61
CA VAL A 434 -19.25 -8.24 0.17
C VAL A 434 -20.20 -7.38 -0.66
N ARG A 435 -21.49 -7.38 -0.33
CA ARG A 435 -22.49 -6.58 -1.05
C ARG A 435 -22.14 -5.10 -1.07
N VAL A 436 -21.79 -4.51 0.08
CA VAL A 436 -21.42 -3.08 0.15
C VAL A 436 -20.18 -2.79 -0.69
N LEU A 437 -19.15 -3.65 -0.62
CA LEU A 437 -17.94 -3.50 -1.43
C LEU A 437 -18.22 -3.58 -2.93
N LEU A 438 -19.06 -4.52 -3.37
CA LEU A 438 -19.47 -4.64 -4.78
C LEU A 438 -20.27 -3.42 -5.26
N VAL A 439 -21.16 -2.86 -4.42
CA VAL A 439 -21.84 -1.59 -4.72
C VAL A 439 -20.82 -0.48 -4.91
N ARG A 440 -19.78 -0.39 -4.06
CA ARG A 440 -18.73 0.62 -4.20
C ARG A 440 -17.87 0.44 -5.45
N VAL A 441 -17.57 -0.80 -5.83
CA VAL A 441 -16.91 -1.09 -7.12
C VAL A 441 -17.76 -0.54 -8.26
N TRP A 442 -19.04 -0.93 -8.31
CA TRP A 442 -19.98 -0.48 -9.33
C TRP A 442 -20.06 1.06 -9.40
N THR A 443 -20.35 1.73 -8.27
CA THR A 443 -20.53 3.18 -8.26
C THR A 443 -19.24 3.93 -8.57
N SER A 444 -18.08 3.44 -8.12
CA SER A 444 -16.77 4.03 -8.44
C SER A 444 -16.45 3.97 -9.94
N LEU A 445 -16.71 2.82 -10.57
CA LEU A 445 -16.51 2.65 -12.01
C LEU A 445 -17.41 3.59 -12.81
N VAL A 446 -18.69 3.66 -12.47
CA VAL A 446 -19.65 4.56 -13.14
C VAL A 446 -19.28 6.03 -12.92
N GLN A 447 -18.86 6.41 -11.71
CA GLN A 447 -18.43 7.77 -11.39
C GLN A 447 -17.24 8.23 -12.24
N LYS A 448 -16.33 7.32 -12.62
CA LYS A 448 -15.22 7.64 -13.52
C LYS A 448 -15.70 8.03 -14.90
N ASP A 449 -16.65 7.29 -15.47
CA ASP A 449 -17.20 7.63 -16.78
C ASP A 449 -17.97 8.95 -16.75
N LEU A 450 -18.76 9.21 -15.69
CA LEU A 450 -19.38 10.53 -15.50
C LEU A 450 -18.35 11.66 -15.47
N ASN A 451 -17.28 11.51 -14.68
CA ASN A 451 -16.24 12.53 -14.57
C ASN A 451 -15.58 12.79 -15.93
N ARG A 452 -15.29 11.73 -16.69
CA ARG A 452 -14.76 11.82 -18.05
C ARG A 452 -15.69 12.59 -18.99
N GLN A 453 -16.99 12.29 -18.96
CA GLN A 453 -17.99 12.99 -19.79
C GLN A 453 -18.11 14.48 -19.40
N ILE A 454 -18.13 14.78 -18.10
CA ILE A 454 -18.13 16.17 -17.59
C ILE A 454 -16.89 16.91 -18.06
N GLU A 455 -15.69 16.32 -17.93
CA GLU A 455 -14.44 16.91 -18.39
C GLU A 455 -14.42 17.16 -19.91
N ALA A 456 -15.04 16.28 -20.70
CA ALA A 456 -15.18 16.46 -22.14
C ALA A 456 -16.07 17.66 -22.48
N ILE A 457 -17.23 17.78 -21.81
CA ILE A 457 -18.14 18.93 -21.95
C ILE A 457 -17.44 20.23 -21.53
N GLU A 458 -16.72 20.23 -20.41
CA GLU A 458 -15.99 21.40 -19.93
C GLU A 458 -14.90 21.86 -20.91
N ARG A 459 -14.16 20.91 -21.51
CA ARG A 459 -13.18 21.24 -22.54
C ARG A 459 -13.83 21.92 -23.75
N GLN A 460 -14.98 21.42 -24.18
CA GLN A 460 -15.70 22.01 -25.31
C GLN A 460 -16.31 23.38 -24.99
N LEU A 461 -16.80 23.58 -23.76
CA LEU A 461 -17.30 24.88 -23.28
C LEU A 461 -16.19 25.93 -23.15
N ARG A 462 -14.93 25.53 -22.92
CA ARG A 462 -13.77 26.45 -22.86
C ARG A 462 -13.17 26.77 -24.23
N GLY A 463 -13.30 25.84 -25.19
CA GLY A 463 -12.80 26.00 -26.56
C GLY A 463 -13.74 26.77 -27.49
N ARG A 464 -14.91 27.17 -27.01
CA ARG A 464 -15.88 28.07 -27.63
C ARG A 464 -15.96 29.35 -26.83
#